data_AF-V4U4R0-F1
#
_entry.id   AF-V4U4R0-F1
#
_cell.length_a   1.000
_cell.length_b   1.000
_cell.length_c   1.000
_cell.angle_alpha   90.00
_cell.angle_beta   90.00
_cell.angle_gamma   90.00
#
_symmetry.space_group_name_H-M   'P 1'
#
loop_
_entity.id
_entity.type
_entity.pdbx_description
1 polymer ?
#
loop_
_entity_poly.entity_id
_entity_poly.type
_entity_poly.pdbx_seq_one_letter_code
_entity_poly.pdbx_strand_id
1 'polypeptide(L)'
;MGLNRWLKETTIPEIRPCKKPLGFIVLDGELYVMTLLKGSDLNETRRSQQHKRAGSLFIQIYHPRKKTWRYLFTKPPFPQPLDFGTAIMCTVRL
;
A
#
# COMPACT_ATOMS: atom_id res chain seq x y z
N MET A 1 12.01 2.73 -29.17
CA MET A 1 11.16 1.54 -29.39
C MET A 1 11.14 0.73 -28.11
N GLY A 2 9.95 0.50 -27.54
CA GLY A 2 9.81 -0.46 -26.44
C GLY A 2 10.04 -1.86 -26.98
N LEU A 3 11.02 -2.58 -26.45
CA LEU A 3 11.10 -4.03 -26.67
C LEU A 3 9.92 -4.61 -25.90
N ASN A 4 8.98 -5.27 -26.58
CA ASN A 4 7.80 -5.91 -25.99
C ASN A 4 8.22 -7.09 -25.09
N ARG A 5 8.91 -6.79 -23.99
CA ARG A 5 9.52 -7.75 -23.06
C ARG A 5 9.35 -7.28 -21.63
N TRP A 6 9.24 -8.25 -20.74
CA TRP A 6 9.24 -8.00 -19.31
C TRP A 6 10.67 -7.85 -18.81
N LEU A 7 10.91 -6.80 -18.02
CA LEU A 7 12.16 -6.59 -17.30
C LEU A 7 11.84 -6.32 -15.84
N LYS A 8 12.68 -6.83 -14.95
CA LYS A 8 12.58 -6.52 -13.53
C LYS A 8 13.06 -5.08 -13.31
N GLU A 9 12.17 -4.22 -12.83
CA GLU A 9 12.49 -2.82 -12.49
C GLU A 9 13.07 -2.73 -11.07
N THR A 10 12.34 -3.25 -10.08
CA THR A 10 12.71 -3.19 -8.67
C THR A 10 11.97 -4.27 -7.88
N THR A 11 12.33 -4.44 -6.61
CA THR A 11 11.60 -5.28 -5.65
C THR A 11 11.06 -4.38 -4.55
N ILE A 12 9.80 -4.59 -4.17
CA ILE A 12 9.18 -3.85 -3.06
C ILE A 12 10.02 -4.11 -1.80
N PRO A 13 10.53 -3.06 -1.11
CA PRO A 13 11.33 -3.23 0.09
C PRO A 13 10.40 -3.66 1.23
N GLU A 14 10.27 -4.97 1.42
CA GLU A 14 9.36 -5.55 2.39
C GLU A 14 9.86 -5.33 3.83
N ILE A 15 9.01 -4.74 4.69
CA ILE A 15 9.21 -4.73 6.14
C ILE A 15 8.54 -5.96 6.81
N ARG A 16 7.60 -6.63 6.13
CA ARG A 16 7.13 -7.99 6.47
C ARG A 16 6.50 -8.67 5.24
N PRO A 17 6.63 -10.00 5.08
CA PRO A 17 5.90 -10.78 4.08
C PRO A 17 4.39 -10.64 4.27
N CYS A 18 3.76 -9.74 3.51
CA CYS A 18 2.32 -9.61 3.53
C CYS A 18 1.74 -10.61 2.54
N LYS A 19 1.34 -11.79 3.03
CA LYS A 19 0.42 -12.71 2.31
C LYS A 19 -0.99 -12.10 2.09
N LYS A 20 -1.14 -10.80 2.23
CA LYS A 20 -2.40 -10.06 2.15
C LYS A 20 -2.55 -9.46 0.75
N PRO A 21 -3.78 -9.29 0.25
CA PRO A 21 -3.99 -8.57 -0.99
C PRO A 21 -3.42 -7.16 -0.88
N LEU A 22 -2.75 -6.73 -1.96
CA LEU A 22 -2.12 -5.41 -2.09
C LEU A 22 -2.89 -4.59 -3.12
N GLY A 23 -3.08 -3.31 -2.82
CA GLY A 23 -3.53 -2.34 -3.81
C GLY A 23 -2.33 -1.71 -4.51
N PHE A 24 -2.43 -1.37 -5.79
CA PHE A 24 -1.44 -0.52 -6.45
C PHE A 24 -2.08 0.45 -7.45
N ILE A 25 -1.50 1.65 -7.58
CA ILE A 25 -1.95 2.67 -8.52
C ILE A 25 -0.77 3.55 -8.95
N VAL A 26 -0.83 4.09 -10.17
CA VAL A 26 0.13 5.10 -10.65
C VAL A 26 -0.49 6.48 -10.47
N LEU A 27 0.20 7.35 -9.73
CA LEU A 27 -0.20 8.73 -9.47
C LEU A 27 1.01 9.64 -9.66
N ASP A 28 0.85 10.73 -10.40
CA ASP A 28 1.88 11.75 -10.62
C ASP A 28 3.26 11.21 -11.05
N GLY A 29 3.26 10.11 -11.81
CA GLY A 29 4.48 9.47 -12.32
C GLY A 29 5.21 8.57 -11.29
N GLU A 30 4.61 8.29 -10.15
CA GLU A 30 5.10 7.36 -9.13
C GLU A 30 4.14 6.17 -8.98
N LEU A 31 4.69 5.01 -8.60
CA LEU A 31 3.91 3.81 -8.32
C LEU A 31 3.65 3.72 -6.81
N TYR A 32 2.39 3.69 -6.43
CA TYR A 32 1.92 3.53 -5.06
C TYR A 32 1.51 2.09 -4.86
N VAL A 33 2.06 1.42 -3.85
CA VAL A 33 1.67 0.09 -3.41
C VAL A 33 1.14 0.21 -1.98
N MET A 34 -0.04 -0.34 -1.73
CA MET A 34 -0.83 -0.11 -0.54
C MET A 34 -1.18 -1.41 0.17
N THR A 35 -1.04 -1.41 1.49
CA THR A 35 -1.33 -2.55 2.35
C THR A 35 -2.14 -2.09 3.56
N LEU A 36 -3.22 -2.78 3.88
CA LEU A 36 -3.94 -2.54 5.13
C LEU A 36 -3.34 -3.39 6.26
N LEU A 37 -2.74 -2.71 7.23
CA LEU A 37 -2.21 -3.31 8.45
C LEU A 37 -3.30 -3.37 9.52
N LYS A 38 -3.51 -4.56 10.09
CA LYS A 38 -4.40 -4.70 11.25
C LYS A 38 -3.66 -4.22 12.50
N GLY A 39 -4.39 -3.77 13.52
CA GLY A 39 -3.79 -3.31 14.79
C GLY A 39 -2.96 -4.38 15.53
N SER A 40 -3.03 -5.65 15.14
CA SER A 40 -2.18 -6.75 15.61
C SER A 40 -0.80 -6.82 14.91
N ASP A 41 -0.68 -6.24 13.72
CA ASP A 41 0.53 -6.28 12.89
C ASP A 41 1.47 -5.11 13.17
N LEU A 42 1.02 -4.16 13.99
CA LEU A 42 1.82 -3.09 14.55
C LEU A 42 2.09 -3.51 16.00
N ASN A 43 3.35 -3.56 16.43
CA ASN A 43 3.72 -3.90 17.81
C ASN A 43 3.31 -2.78 18.79
N GLU A 44 2.06 -2.29 18.74
CA GLU A 44 1.48 -1.42 19.74
C GLU A 44 0.82 -2.27 20.82
N THR A 45 1.62 -2.59 21.83
CA THR A 45 1.22 -3.13 23.12
C THR A 45 0.21 -2.17 23.76
N ARG A 46 -1.11 -2.35 23.53
CA ARG A 46 -2.19 -1.91 24.44
C ARG A 46 -3.59 -2.41 24.01
N ARG A 47 -3.99 -3.50 24.67
CA ARG A 47 -5.33 -3.86 25.20
C ARG A 47 -6.60 -3.57 24.36
N SER A 48 -7.28 -4.67 24.02
CA SER A 48 -8.74 -4.91 23.96
C SER A 48 -9.72 -3.96 23.22
N GLN A 49 -9.27 -2.97 22.45
CA GLN A 49 -10.17 -2.12 21.63
C GLN A 49 -10.09 -2.41 20.10
N GLN A 50 -9.55 -3.55 19.71
CA GLN A 50 -9.17 -3.85 18.31
C GLN A 50 -10.35 -4.03 17.33
N HIS A 51 -11.60 -4.14 17.79
CA HIS A 51 -12.75 -4.37 16.90
C HIS A 51 -13.28 -3.11 16.20
N LYS A 52 -12.81 -1.90 16.53
CA LYS A 52 -13.39 -0.64 16.00
C LYS A 52 -12.42 0.31 15.30
N ARG A 53 -11.12 -0.02 15.20
CA ARG A 53 -10.17 0.85 14.50
C ARG A 53 -10.02 0.41 13.05
N ALA A 54 -10.40 1.28 12.12
CA ALA A 54 -9.98 1.16 10.73
C ALA A 54 -8.45 0.97 10.73
N GLY A 55 -7.96 -0.12 10.12
CA GLY A 55 -6.54 -0.49 10.16
C GLY A 55 -5.64 0.64 9.66
N SER A 56 -4.33 0.56 9.89
CA SER A 56 -3.40 1.54 9.30
C SER A 56 -3.19 1.21 7.83
N LEU A 57 -3.31 2.21 6.96
CA LEU A 57 -2.91 2.11 5.56
C LEU A 57 -1.41 2.38 5.46
N PHE A 58 -0.64 1.36 5.08
CA PHE A 58 0.77 1.49 4.76
C PHE A 58 0.93 1.63 3.25
N ILE A 59 1.68 2.65 2.82
CA ILE A 59 1.89 2.93 1.41
C ILE A 59 3.39 2.99 1.13
N GLN A 60 3.84 2.18 0.18
CA GLN A 60 5.19 2.20 -0.39
C GLN A 60 5.12 2.87 -1.76
N ILE A 61 5.90 3.92 -1.94
CA ILE A 61 5.87 4.74 -3.14
C ILE A 61 7.20 4.62 -3.85
N TYR A 62 7.17 4.18 -5.10
CA TYR A 62 8.34 4.03 -5.95
C TYR A 62 8.42 5.17 -6.96
N HIS A 63 9.57 5.85 -6.97
CA HIS A 63 9.87 6.88 -7.96
C HIS A 63 10.73 6.26 -9.08
N PRO A 64 10.18 5.99 -10.28
CA PRO A 64 10.90 5.26 -11.34
C PRO A 64 12.14 5.99 -11.85
N ARG A 65 12.10 7.32 -11.97
CA ARG A 65 13.28 8.09 -12.41
C ARG A 65 14.42 8.11 -11.39
N LYS A 66 14.10 8.24 -10.10
CA LYS A 66 15.08 8.25 -9.00
C LYS A 66 15.49 6.85 -8.57
N LYS A 67 14.71 5.83 -8.95
CA LYS A 67 14.85 4.43 -8.54
C LYS A 67 14.85 4.25 -7.02
N THR A 68 14.15 5.13 -6.31
CA THR A 68 14.07 5.13 -4.85
C THR A 68 12.67 4.77 -4.40
N TRP A 69 12.61 4.04 -3.27
CA TRP A 69 11.38 3.81 -2.53
C TRP A 69 11.28 4.79 -1.36
N ARG A 70 10.06 5.24 -1.09
CA ARG A 70 9.67 5.95 0.13
C ARG A 70 8.45 5.26 0.74
N TYR A 71 8.16 5.51 2.00
CA TYR A 71 7.00 4.93 2.66
C TYR A 71 6.25 5.97 3.49
N LEU A 72 4.95 5.77 3.68
CA LEU A 72 4.15 6.52 4.62
C LEU A 72 3.10 5.62 5.27
N PHE A 73 2.74 5.97 6.50
CA PHE A 73 1.63 5.38 7.23
C PHE A 73 0.52 6.42 7.37
N THR A 74 -0.71 6.04 7.04
CA THR A 74 -1.88 6.90 7.18
C THR A 74 -3.07 6.09 7.67
N LYS A 75 -4.14 6.77 8.07
CA LYS A 75 -5.44 6.14 8.34
C LYS A 75 -6.25 6.15 7.05
N PRO A 76 -6.91 5.04 6.68
CA PRO A 76 -7.83 5.05 5.56
C PRO A 76 -8.95 6.06 5.85
N PRO A 77 -9.44 6.80 4.84
CA PRO A 77 -10.50 7.79 5.02
C PRO A 77 -11.87 7.14 5.26
N PHE A 78 -11.95 5.81 5.21
CA PHE A 78 -13.18 5.04 5.37
C PHE A 78 -13.28 4.45 6.78
N PRO A 79 -14.45 4.55 7.44
CA PRO A 79 -14.68 3.86 8.71
C PRO A 79 -14.82 2.35 8.54
N GLN A 80 -15.19 1.87 7.34
CA GLN A 80 -15.31 0.45 7.02
C GLN A 80 -13.93 -0.19 6.75
N PRO A 81 -13.80 -1.51 6.99
CA PRO A 81 -12.63 -2.25 6.54
C PRO A 81 -12.44 -2.16 5.03
N LEU A 82 -11.25 -1.75 4.59
CA LEU A 82 -10.86 -1.76 3.18
C LEU A 82 -10.24 -3.10 2.81
N ASP A 83 -10.73 -3.75 1.75
CA ASP A 83 -10.16 -4.99 1.24
C ASP A 83 -9.65 -4.80 -0.19
N PHE A 84 -8.33 -4.81 -0.39
CA PHE A 84 -7.72 -4.69 -1.71
C PHE A 84 -7.94 -5.90 -2.62
N GLY A 85 -8.44 -7.03 -2.11
CA GLY A 85 -8.83 -8.17 -2.95
C GLY A 85 -10.10 -7.90 -3.76
N THR A 86 -10.93 -6.97 -3.29
CA THR A 86 -12.23 -6.63 -3.90
C THR A 86 -12.32 -5.16 -4.32
N ALA A 87 -11.46 -4.28 -3.79
CA ALA A 87 -11.44 -2.86 -4.16
C ALA A 87 -10.86 -2.65 -5.57
N ILE A 88 -11.49 -1.74 -6.32
CA ILE A 88 -10.96 -1.19 -7.56
C ILE A 88 -10.38 0.19 -7.26
N MET A 89 -9.20 0.49 -7.80
CA MET A 89 -8.56 1.80 -7.67
C MET A 89 -8.59 2.51 -9.02
N CYS A 90 -8.89 3.79 -9.00
CA CYS A 90 -8.87 4.64 -10.18
C CYS A 90 -8.28 6.01 -9.85
N THR A 91 -7.70 6.65 -10.85
CA THR A 91 -7.26 8.04 -10.74
C THR A 91 -8.47 8.95 -10.95
N VAL A 92 -8.82 9.76 -9.95
CA VAL A 92 -9.80 10.83 -10.10
C VAL A 92 -9.04 12.15 -10.23
N ARG A 93 -9.39 12.95 -11.23
CA ARG A 93 -8.97 14.36 -11.32
C ARG A 93 -10.08 15.21 -10.74
N LEU A 94 -9.75 16.03 -9.74
CA LEU A 94 -10.67 17.00 -9.15
C LEU A 94 -10.69 18.29 -9.97
#